data_AF-A0A923NQ25-F1
#
_entry.id   AF-A0A923NQ25-F1
#
_cell.length_a   1.000
_cell.length_b   1.000
_cell.length_c   1.000
_cell.angle_alpha   90.00
_cell.angle_beta   90.00
_cell.angle_gamma   90.00
#
_symmetry.space_group_name_H-M   'P 1'
#
loop_
_entity.id
_entity.type
_entity.pdbx_description
1 polymer ?
#
loop_
_entity_poly.entity_id
_entity_poly.type
_entity_poly.pdbx_seq_one_letter_code
_entity_poly.pdbx_strand_id
1 'polypeptide(L)'
;MQNMHHKKSFVMLEEQNHNFAQDKTRPIKGYLKIETGGERGAVRIGADNLRYFERGGYVYKLLFFGKKNEKTIYKIVGSLLLSSRGRGETYLRLNPVDVDGKGNGLEHFQIAVVAAVSTTDSREPLHPILRGDMEEKEKIKCQKSGSVTYNQYYNQYILECCGEIENKREMYDRTVPFKEDKTDADWIRVVNLGRFPMVSPGARYMISRYRHFIFGTDFNYYYIGVPGRFLEQEQPDQGRSGFVLWQPILGAEGYHADAKDAPLKNRQVAYGYWIAAINRKTGEIESPFGAEN
;
A
#
# COMPACT_ATOMS: atom_id res chain seq x y z
N MET A 1 -22.21 28.64 18.25
CA MET A 1 -21.05 28.70 17.32
C MET A 1 -20.66 27.26 17.00
N GLN A 2 -20.95 26.77 15.79
CA GLN A 2 -20.61 25.40 15.38
C GLN A 2 -19.10 25.31 15.16
N ASN A 3 -18.45 24.32 15.78
CA ASN A 3 -17.04 24.03 15.59
C ASN A 3 -16.77 23.69 14.12
N MET A 4 -16.04 24.58 13.43
CA MET A 4 -15.61 24.37 12.05
C MET A 4 -14.49 23.32 12.06
N HIS A 5 -14.83 22.06 11.76
CA HIS A 5 -13.84 21.01 11.62
C HIS A 5 -13.01 21.24 10.36
N HIS A 6 -11.79 21.73 10.56
CA HIS A 6 -10.80 21.82 9.51
C HIS A 6 -10.16 20.45 9.28
N LYS A 7 -10.26 19.93 8.06
CA LYS A 7 -9.68 18.65 7.66
C LYS A 7 -8.61 18.88 6.60
N LYS A 8 -7.46 18.24 6.77
CA LYS A 8 -6.35 18.28 5.81
C LYS A 8 -5.98 16.86 5.43
N SER A 9 -6.05 16.53 4.14
CA SER A 9 -5.64 15.23 3.61
C SER A 9 -4.51 15.38 2.61
N PHE A 10 -3.67 14.35 2.54
CA PHE A 10 -2.52 14.29 1.65
C PHE A 10 -2.54 12.97 0.89
N VAL A 11 -2.63 13.04 -0.43
CA VAL A 11 -2.76 11.89 -1.33
C VAL A 11 -1.53 11.83 -2.22
N MET A 12 -0.80 10.72 -2.18
CA MET A 12 0.24 10.45 -3.17
C MET A 12 -0.41 9.89 -4.43
N LEU A 13 0.07 10.33 -5.59
CA LEU A 13 -0.41 9.83 -6.87
C LEU A 13 0.60 8.86 -7.48
N GLU A 14 0.10 7.70 -7.88
CA GLU A 14 0.84 6.64 -8.56
C GLU A 14 0.81 6.83 -10.07
N GLU A 15 1.95 6.62 -10.70
CA GLU A 15 2.12 6.69 -12.14
C GLU A 15 1.33 5.58 -12.85
N GLN A 16 0.58 5.97 -13.87
CA GLN A 16 -0.24 5.09 -14.71
C GLN A 16 0.28 5.00 -16.14
N ASN A 17 0.91 6.07 -16.65
CA ASN A 17 1.37 6.12 -18.04
C ASN A 17 2.70 6.87 -18.19
N HIS A 18 3.77 6.10 -18.34
CA HIS A 18 5.14 6.59 -18.46
C HIS A 18 5.44 7.28 -19.80
N ASN A 19 4.58 7.14 -20.82
CA ASN A 19 4.78 7.78 -22.12
C ASN A 19 4.74 9.32 -22.02
N PHE A 20 4.15 9.84 -20.95
CA PHE A 20 4.10 11.26 -20.64
C PHE A 20 5.20 11.73 -19.68
N ALA A 21 6.25 10.94 -19.44
CA ALA A 21 7.42 11.38 -18.69
C ALA A 21 8.31 12.31 -19.54
N GLN A 22 8.82 13.39 -18.94
CA GLN A 22 9.79 14.30 -19.57
C GLN A 22 11.16 13.64 -19.70
N ASP A 23 11.67 13.11 -18.58
CA ASP A 23 12.85 12.26 -18.51
C ASP A 23 12.40 10.80 -18.39
N LYS A 24 12.70 10.01 -19.43
CA LYS A 24 12.33 8.59 -19.53
C LYS A 24 13.06 7.67 -18.55
N THR A 25 14.08 8.19 -17.85
CA THR A 25 14.84 7.40 -16.86
C THR A 25 14.25 7.52 -15.45
N ARG A 26 13.31 8.45 -15.23
CA ARG A 26 12.74 8.77 -13.92
C ARG A 26 11.23 8.57 -13.92
N PRO A 27 10.61 8.11 -12.82
CA PRO A 27 9.16 8.01 -12.73
C PRO A 27 8.51 9.39 -12.66
N ILE A 28 7.24 9.46 -13.08
CA ILE A 28 6.39 10.64 -12.87
C ILE A 28 5.90 10.61 -11.43
N LYS A 29 6.05 11.72 -10.71
CA LYS A 29 5.61 11.83 -9.31
C LYS A 29 4.50 12.86 -9.20
N GLY A 30 3.48 12.60 -8.38
CA GLY A 30 2.47 13.59 -8.07
C GLY A 30 1.90 13.44 -6.67
N TYR A 31 1.29 14.52 -6.19
CA TYR A 31 0.58 14.55 -4.91
C TYR A 31 -0.59 15.54 -4.95
N LEU A 32 -1.60 15.30 -4.11
CA LEU A 32 -2.62 16.28 -3.76
C LEU A 32 -2.53 16.61 -2.27
N LYS A 33 -2.65 17.89 -1.94
CA LYS A 33 -3.00 18.36 -0.60
C LYS A 33 -4.41 18.92 -0.67
N ILE A 34 -5.33 18.36 0.10
CA ILE A 34 -6.72 18.83 0.16
C ILE A 34 -6.94 19.43 1.54
N GLU A 35 -7.43 20.66 1.60
CA GLU A 35 -7.76 21.36 2.82
C GLU A 35 -9.24 21.75 2.75
N THR A 36 -10.04 21.35 3.74
CA THR A 36 -11.48 21.66 3.82
C THR A 36 -11.82 22.28 5.17
N GLY A 37 -12.73 23.24 5.18
CA GLY A 37 -13.30 23.83 6.39
C GLY A 37 -14.66 24.44 6.10
N GLY A 38 -15.73 23.84 6.63
CA GLY A 38 -17.11 24.21 6.29
C GLY A 38 -17.35 24.10 4.79
N GLU A 39 -17.86 25.17 4.17
CA GLU A 39 -18.15 25.25 2.73
C GLU A 39 -16.96 25.72 1.87
N ARG A 40 -15.77 25.86 2.47
CA ARG A 40 -14.57 26.29 1.74
C ARG A 40 -13.55 25.16 1.71
N GLY A 41 -13.08 24.86 0.51
CA GLY A 41 -12.05 23.86 0.28
C GLY A 41 -11.02 24.31 -0.75
N ALA A 42 -9.84 23.72 -0.66
CA ALA A 42 -8.76 23.96 -1.58
C ALA A 42 -7.99 22.68 -1.85
N VAL A 43 -7.53 22.52 -3.09
CA VAL A 43 -6.71 21.42 -3.55
C VAL A 43 -5.43 22.00 -4.12
N ARG A 44 -4.29 21.54 -3.62
CA ARG A 44 -2.97 21.82 -4.17
C ARG A 44 -2.47 20.55 -4.84
N ILE A 45 -2.41 20.56 -6.16
CA ILE A 45 -1.91 19.47 -6.99
C ILE A 45 -0.47 19.81 -7.41
N GLY A 46 0.48 18.93 -7.07
CA GLY A 46 1.86 19.04 -7.51
C GLY A 46 2.27 17.82 -8.32
N ALA A 47 3.10 18.03 -9.35
CA ALA A 47 3.72 16.94 -10.09
C ALA A 47 5.14 17.29 -10.56
N ASP A 48 5.95 16.26 -10.73
CA ASP A 48 7.33 16.33 -11.23
C ASP A 48 7.52 15.31 -12.37
N ASN A 49 8.41 15.67 -13.30
CA ASN A 49 8.77 14.86 -14.46
C ASN A 49 7.64 14.62 -15.49
N LEU A 50 6.62 15.47 -15.54
CA LEU A 50 5.61 15.43 -16.61
C LEU A 50 6.12 16.08 -17.89
N ARG A 51 5.81 15.51 -19.04
CA ARG A 51 6.22 16.04 -20.34
C ARG A 51 5.62 17.42 -20.57
N TYR A 52 6.47 18.41 -20.82
CA TYR A 52 6.03 19.73 -21.24
C TYR A 52 5.81 19.74 -22.76
N PHE A 53 4.66 20.25 -23.20
CA PHE A 53 4.34 20.41 -24.62
C PHE A 53 4.39 21.89 -24.99
N GLU A 54 5.50 22.35 -25.56
CA GLU A 54 5.71 23.77 -25.91
C GLU A 54 4.62 24.34 -26.83
N ARG A 55 4.12 23.53 -27.77
CA ARG A 55 3.02 23.90 -28.67
C ARG A 55 1.63 23.69 -28.07
N GLY A 56 1.55 23.32 -26.79
CA GLY A 56 0.29 23.15 -26.06
C GLY A 56 -0.55 21.95 -26.49
N GLY A 57 -0.01 20.97 -27.23
CA GLY A 57 -0.78 19.84 -27.79
C GLY A 57 -1.54 19.01 -26.75
N TYR A 58 -1.05 18.97 -25.50
CA TYR A 58 -1.80 18.43 -24.36
C TYR A 58 -1.79 19.39 -23.19
N VAL A 59 -2.89 19.38 -22.45
CA VAL A 59 -3.02 20.02 -21.13
C VAL A 59 -3.33 18.98 -20.07
N TYR A 60 -2.79 19.16 -18.88
CA TYR A 60 -3.01 18.25 -17.76
C TYR A 60 -4.19 18.74 -16.93
N LYS A 61 -5.17 17.86 -16.69
CA LYS A 61 -6.35 18.16 -15.85
C LYS A 61 -6.43 17.22 -14.68
N LEU A 62 -6.82 17.75 -13.53
CA LEU A 62 -7.19 16.99 -12.35
C LEU A 62 -8.69 16.66 -12.42
N LEU A 63 -9.00 15.37 -12.27
CA LEU A 63 -10.34 14.83 -12.21
C LEU A 63 -10.55 14.10 -10.89
N PHE A 64 -11.70 14.31 -10.27
CA PHE A 64 -12.19 13.50 -9.17
C PHE A 64 -13.25 12.54 -9.69
N PHE A 65 -13.16 11.28 -9.29
CA PHE A 65 -14.12 10.24 -9.58
C PHE A 65 -14.67 9.68 -8.28
N GLY A 66 -15.93 9.27 -8.33
CA GLY A 66 -16.54 8.61 -7.20
C GLY A 66 -17.85 7.93 -7.52
N LYS A 67 -18.57 7.54 -6.46
CA LYS A 67 -19.86 6.86 -6.55
C LYS A 67 -20.87 7.45 -5.58
N LYS A 68 -22.11 7.63 -6.04
CA LYS A 68 -23.27 7.96 -5.22
C LYS A 68 -24.46 7.12 -5.69
N ASN A 69 -25.08 6.36 -4.77
CA ASN A 69 -26.18 5.44 -5.08
C ASN A 69 -25.85 4.53 -6.29
N GLU A 70 -24.67 3.92 -6.27
CA GLU A 70 -24.12 3.05 -7.33
C GLU A 70 -23.82 3.73 -8.68
N LYS A 71 -24.18 5.00 -8.87
CA LYS A 71 -23.86 5.77 -10.08
C LYS A 71 -22.47 6.37 -9.96
N THR A 72 -21.65 6.18 -10.99
CA THR A 72 -20.35 6.86 -11.11
C THR A 72 -20.58 8.35 -11.33
N ILE A 73 -19.95 9.16 -10.48
CA ILE A 73 -19.90 10.62 -10.62
C ILE A 73 -18.46 11.05 -10.86
N TYR A 74 -18.27 12.17 -11.57
CA TYR A 74 -16.95 12.73 -11.79
C TYR A 74 -16.99 14.26 -11.90
N LYS A 75 -15.86 14.89 -11.61
CA LYS A 75 -15.67 16.33 -11.73
C LYS A 75 -14.27 16.65 -12.22
N ILE A 76 -14.16 17.48 -13.26
CA ILE A 76 -12.91 18.15 -13.60
C ILE A 76 -12.71 19.29 -12.59
N VAL A 77 -11.68 19.19 -11.76
CA VAL A 77 -11.39 20.13 -10.67
C VAL A 77 -10.61 21.34 -11.21
N GLY A 78 -9.68 21.10 -12.14
CA GLY A 78 -8.90 22.18 -12.76
C GLY A 78 -7.71 21.66 -13.54
N SER A 79 -6.92 22.60 -14.07
CA SER A 79 -5.71 22.29 -14.85
C SER A 79 -4.47 22.31 -13.97
N LEU A 80 -3.50 21.43 -14.27
CA LEU A 80 -2.16 21.46 -13.68
C LEU A 80 -1.22 22.18 -14.65
N LEU A 81 -0.70 23.32 -14.22
CA LEU A 81 0.26 24.11 -14.99
C LEU A 81 1.68 23.64 -14.72
N LEU A 82 2.43 23.39 -15.79
CA LEU A 82 3.82 22.92 -15.74
C LEU A 82 4.79 24.01 -16.18
N SER A 83 5.98 23.99 -15.58
CA SER A 83 7.17 24.64 -16.11
C SER A 83 7.75 23.86 -17.30
N SER A 84 8.64 24.49 -18.06
CA SER A 84 9.38 23.85 -19.17
C SER A 84 10.22 22.64 -18.73
N ARG A 85 10.54 22.53 -17.43
CA ARG A 85 11.24 21.37 -16.85
C ARG A 85 10.32 20.21 -16.45
N GLY A 86 9.02 20.32 -16.73
CA GLY A 86 8.06 19.26 -16.42
C GLY A 86 7.61 19.18 -14.96
N ARG A 87 7.91 20.22 -14.18
CA ARG A 87 7.44 20.37 -12.80
C ARG A 87 6.34 21.41 -12.73
N GLY A 88 5.29 21.14 -11.97
CA GLY A 88 4.20 22.08 -11.80
C GLY A 88 3.50 21.91 -10.47
N GLU A 89 2.92 23.01 -10.00
CA GLU A 89 2.04 23.00 -8.86
C GLU A 89 0.92 24.00 -9.08
N THR A 90 -0.32 23.60 -8.79
CA THR A 90 -1.49 24.46 -9.00
C THR A 90 -2.42 24.40 -7.79
N TYR A 91 -2.94 25.56 -7.41
CA TYR A 91 -3.91 25.73 -6.34
C TYR A 91 -5.30 25.91 -6.92
N LEU A 92 -6.23 25.04 -6.53
CA LEU A 92 -7.59 24.97 -7.04
C LEU A 92 -8.56 25.12 -5.87
N ARG A 93 -9.51 26.04 -5.97
CA ARG A 93 -10.59 26.18 -4.98
C ARG A 93 -11.72 25.22 -5.31
N LEU A 94 -12.35 24.65 -4.29
CA LEU A 94 -13.57 23.87 -4.43
C LEU A 94 -14.51 24.09 -3.24
N ASN A 95 -15.79 23.77 -3.42
CA ASN A 95 -16.73 23.66 -2.32
C ASN A 95 -16.78 22.18 -1.89
N PRO A 96 -16.36 21.82 -0.68
CA PRO A 96 -16.31 20.43 -0.25
C PRO A 96 -17.70 19.83 0.02
N VAL A 97 -18.74 20.65 0.21
CA VAL A 97 -20.14 20.14 0.32
C VAL A 97 -20.83 20.05 -1.04
N ASP A 98 -20.25 20.62 -2.09
CA ASP A 98 -20.75 20.58 -3.47
C ASP A 98 -19.61 20.72 -4.48
N VAL A 99 -18.87 19.63 -4.68
CA VAL A 99 -17.64 19.61 -5.49
C VAL A 99 -17.96 19.78 -6.98
N ASP A 100 -19.07 19.21 -7.44
CA ASP A 100 -19.43 19.19 -8.85
C ASP A 100 -20.44 20.27 -9.28
N GLY A 101 -21.10 20.93 -8.33
CA GLY A 101 -22.18 21.90 -8.56
C GLY A 101 -23.56 21.24 -8.65
N LYS A 102 -23.69 19.96 -8.27
CA LYS A 102 -24.91 19.14 -8.34
C LYS A 102 -25.32 18.59 -6.98
N GLY A 103 -24.74 19.11 -5.90
CA GLY A 103 -24.98 18.65 -4.53
C GLY A 103 -24.23 17.37 -4.17
N ASN A 104 -23.10 17.09 -4.83
CA ASN A 104 -22.22 15.99 -4.44
C ASN A 104 -21.03 16.52 -3.66
N GLY A 105 -21.03 16.27 -2.35
CA GLY A 105 -19.91 16.57 -1.48
C GLY A 105 -18.68 15.71 -1.78
N LEU A 106 -17.54 16.15 -1.23
CA LEU A 106 -16.23 15.54 -1.41
C LEU A 106 -16.19 14.09 -0.91
N GLU A 107 -17.01 13.75 0.08
CA GLU A 107 -17.15 12.39 0.63
C GLU A 107 -17.59 11.35 -0.39
N HIS A 108 -18.24 11.77 -1.48
CA HIS A 108 -18.65 10.87 -2.55
C HIS A 108 -17.55 10.63 -3.59
N PHE A 109 -16.41 11.34 -3.53
CA PHE A 109 -15.30 11.21 -4.45
C PHE A 109 -14.15 10.44 -3.80
N GLN A 110 -13.82 9.26 -4.34
CA GLN A 110 -12.81 8.36 -3.78
C GLN A 110 -11.49 8.37 -4.57
N ILE A 111 -11.47 8.79 -5.83
CA ILE A 111 -10.30 8.66 -6.70
C ILE A 111 -9.94 10.00 -7.35
N ALA A 112 -8.69 10.42 -7.25
CA ALA A 112 -8.10 11.53 -7.98
C ALA A 112 -7.29 11.02 -9.17
N VAL A 113 -7.46 11.64 -10.34
CA VAL A 113 -6.72 11.31 -11.56
C VAL A 113 -6.18 12.59 -12.19
N VAL A 114 -4.90 12.60 -12.54
CA VAL A 114 -4.36 13.59 -13.49
C VAL A 114 -4.31 12.94 -14.86
N ALA A 115 -5.01 13.54 -15.82
CA ALA A 115 -5.05 13.07 -17.19
C ALA A 115 -4.49 14.12 -18.16
N ALA A 116 -3.77 13.67 -19.19
CA ALA A 116 -3.47 14.51 -20.35
C ALA A 116 -4.69 14.55 -21.29
N VAL A 117 -5.02 15.77 -21.70
CA VAL A 117 -6.15 16.08 -22.57
C VAL A 117 -5.61 16.77 -23.80
N SER A 118 -5.89 16.20 -24.97
CA SER A 118 -5.50 16.79 -26.25
C SER A 118 -6.19 18.14 -26.43
N THR A 119 -5.44 19.15 -26.87
CA THR A 119 -6.01 20.47 -27.20
C THR A 119 -6.37 20.60 -28.67
N THR A 120 -5.86 19.69 -29.51
CA THR A 120 -6.06 19.67 -30.96
C THR A 120 -7.14 18.69 -31.38
N ASP A 121 -7.33 17.59 -30.65
CA ASP A 121 -8.37 16.59 -30.94
C ASP A 121 -9.30 16.41 -29.73
N SER A 122 -10.54 16.90 -29.85
CA SER A 122 -11.55 16.79 -28.80
C SER A 122 -12.19 15.40 -28.68
N ARG A 123 -11.97 14.52 -29.67
CA ARG A 123 -12.47 13.13 -29.67
C ARG A 123 -11.43 12.15 -29.11
N GLU A 124 -10.19 12.59 -28.96
CA GLU A 124 -9.14 11.79 -28.37
C GLU A 124 -9.49 11.44 -26.90
N PRO A 125 -9.38 10.17 -26.50
CA PRO A 125 -9.64 9.78 -25.12
C PRO A 125 -8.65 10.46 -24.17
N LEU A 126 -9.12 10.75 -22.95
CA LEU A 126 -8.25 11.22 -21.87
C LEU A 126 -7.18 10.16 -21.59
N HIS A 127 -5.92 10.58 -21.43
CA HIS A 127 -4.83 9.69 -21.04
C HIS A 127 -4.59 9.80 -19.54
N PRO A 128 -4.97 8.82 -18.71
CA PRO A 128 -4.66 8.85 -17.27
C PRO A 128 -3.15 8.71 -17.08
N ILE A 129 -2.55 9.59 -16.28
CA ILE A 129 -1.10 9.61 -16.07
C ILE A 129 -0.76 9.40 -14.61
N LEU A 130 -1.53 9.99 -13.71
CA LEU A 130 -1.38 9.82 -12.28
C LEU A 130 -2.74 9.48 -11.68
N ARG A 131 -2.76 8.56 -10.71
CA ARG A 131 -3.96 8.16 -9.98
C ARG A 131 -3.66 8.05 -8.49
N GLY A 132 -4.58 8.48 -7.63
CA GLY A 132 -4.48 8.24 -6.19
C GLY A 132 -5.85 8.16 -5.55
N ASP A 133 -5.95 7.35 -4.49
CA ASP A 133 -7.17 7.20 -3.74
C ASP A 133 -7.25 8.30 -2.65
N MET A 134 -8.36 9.03 -2.64
CA MET A 134 -8.64 10.16 -1.74
C MET A 134 -9.27 9.72 -0.42
N GLU A 135 -9.63 8.45 -0.29
CA GLU A 135 -10.02 7.89 0.99
C GLU A 135 -8.88 8.10 1.98
N GLU A 136 -9.19 8.75 3.09
CA GLU A 136 -8.36 8.68 4.28
C GLU A 136 -8.33 7.20 4.69
N LYS A 137 -7.28 6.49 4.26
CA LYS A 137 -6.64 5.60 5.22
C LYS A 137 -6.26 6.55 6.34
N GLU A 138 -6.97 6.49 7.46
CA GLU A 138 -6.41 6.99 8.71
C GLU A 138 -4.98 6.47 8.73
N LYS A 139 -4.03 7.36 8.49
CA LYS A 139 -2.66 7.08 8.86
C LYS A 139 -2.74 7.07 10.37
N ILE A 140 -3.08 5.92 10.94
CA ILE A 140 -2.71 5.57 12.30
C ILE A 140 -1.25 6.00 12.36
N LYS A 141 -1.00 7.09 13.11
CA LYS A 141 0.34 7.55 13.39
C LYS A 141 1.03 6.30 13.93
N CYS A 142 2.01 5.79 13.20
CA CYS A 142 2.90 4.77 13.73
C CYS A 142 3.66 5.45 14.88
N GLN A 143 3.06 5.42 16.07
CA GLN A 143 3.85 5.31 17.27
C GLN A 143 4.63 4.01 17.09
N LYS A 144 5.95 4.14 16.99
CA LYS A 144 6.83 3.01 17.22
C LYS A 144 6.52 2.45 18.61
N SER A 145 6.53 1.13 18.71
CA SER A 145 6.44 0.28 19.89
C SER A 145 5.17 0.40 20.75
N GLY A 146 4.21 -0.47 20.43
CA GLY A 146 3.23 -1.03 21.34
C GLY A 146 2.63 -2.25 20.65
N SER A 147 2.67 -3.43 21.28
CA SER A 147 2.03 -4.63 20.75
C SER A 147 0.58 -4.29 20.39
N VAL A 148 0.18 -4.49 19.13
CA VAL A 148 -1.24 -4.37 18.77
C VAL A 148 -1.94 -5.56 19.41
N THR A 149 -2.48 -5.35 20.61
CA THR A 149 -3.30 -6.36 21.28
C THR A 149 -4.65 -6.38 20.59
N TYR A 150 -4.84 -7.36 19.71
CA TYR A 150 -6.14 -7.60 19.09
C TYR A 150 -7.13 -8.09 20.15
N ASN A 151 -8.43 -7.95 19.87
CA ASN A 151 -9.45 -8.42 20.80
C ASN A 151 -9.38 -9.94 20.97
N GLN A 152 -9.87 -10.43 22.12
CA GLN A 152 -9.80 -11.85 22.47
C GLN A 152 -10.48 -12.77 21.45
N TYR A 153 -11.58 -12.31 20.83
CA TYR A 153 -12.28 -13.08 19.80
C TYR A 153 -11.39 -13.36 18.58
N TYR A 154 -10.66 -12.34 18.11
CA TYR A 154 -9.76 -12.49 16.98
C TYR A 154 -8.55 -13.37 17.32
N ASN A 155 -7.99 -13.22 18.52
CA ASN A 155 -6.90 -14.09 18.98
C ASN A 155 -7.34 -15.56 19.01
N GLN A 156 -8.55 -15.82 19.51
CA GLN A 156 -9.14 -17.16 19.52
C GLN A 156 -9.35 -17.71 18.11
N TYR A 157 -9.88 -16.89 17.19
CA TYR A 157 -10.02 -17.25 15.77
C TYR A 157 -8.66 -17.62 15.13
N ILE A 158 -7.60 -16.86 15.40
CA ILE A 158 -6.26 -17.18 14.91
C ILE A 158 -5.80 -18.54 15.45
N LEU A 159 -5.96 -18.78 16.76
CA LEU A 159 -5.58 -20.05 17.39
C LEU A 159 -6.29 -21.23 16.76
N GLU A 160 -7.59 -21.11 16.51
CA GLU A 160 -8.39 -22.14 15.85
C GLU A 160 -7.87 -22.42 14.44
N CYS A 161 -7.63 -21.39 13.63
CA CYS A 161 -7.08 -21.55 12.29
C CYS A 161 -5.68 -22.19 12.29
N CYS A 162 -4.79 -21.75 13.18
CA CYS A 162 -3.44 -22.31 13.31
C CYS A 162 -3.48 -23.76 13.80
N GLY A 163 -4.33 -24.07 14.78
CA GLY A 163 -4.54 -25.43 15.28
C GLY A 163 -5.09 -26.37 14.22
N GLU A 164 -5.96 -25.90 13.33
CA GLU A 164 -6.42 -26.70 12.19
C GLU A 164 -5.31 -27.05 11.20
N ILE A 165 -4.36 -26.13 10.97
CA ILE A 165 -3.20 -26.38 10.11
C ILE A 165 -2.28 -27.41 10.79
N GLU A 166 -1.96 -27.22 12.07
CA GLU A 166 -1.10 -28.12 12.83
C GLU A 166 -1.69 -29.54 12.95
N ASN A 167 -2.99 -29.66 13.23
CA ASN A 167 -3.66 -30.97 13.32
C ASN A 167 -3.63 -31.76 12.00
N LYS A 168 -3.46 -31.06 10.87
CA LYS A 168 -3.38 -31.65 9.53
C LYS A 168 -1.97 -31.55 8.94
N ARG A 169 -0.95 -31.34 9.77
CA ARG A 169 0.43 -31.09 9.35
C ARG A 169 0.95 -32.14 8.36
N GLU A 170 0.65 -33.41 8.61
CA GLU A 170 1.09 -34.53 7.77
C GLU A 170 0.57 -34.48 6.32
N MET A 171 -0.48 -33.68 6.06
CA MET A 171 -1.03 -33.48 4.71
C MET A 171 -0.27 -32.41 3.90
N TYR A 172 0.66 -31.69 4.53
CA TYR A 172 1.41 -30.61 3.88
C TYR A 172 2.86 -31.01 3.62
N ASP A 173 3.45 -30.41 2.60
CA ASP A 173 4.86 -30.60 2.29
C ASP A 173 5.72 -29.93 3.36
N ARG A 174 6.54 -30.73 4.05
CA ARG A 174 7.59 -30.21 4.91
C ARG A 174 8.59 -29.40 4.07
N THR A 175 9.03 -28.27 4.59
CA THR A 175 10.00 -27.40 3.91
C THR A 175 11.10 -26.97 4.86
N VAL A 176 12.30 -26.73 4.32
CA VAL A 176 13.42 -26.13 5.06
C VAL A 176 13.75 -24.82 4.34
N PRO A 177 12.99 -23.75 4.65
CA PRO A 177 13.01 -22.54 3.83
C PRO A 177 14.27 -21.69 4.05
N PHE A 178 14.98 -21.88 5.17
CA PHE A 178 16.11 -21.06 5.60
C PHE A 178 17.34 -21.93 5.82
N LYS A 179 18.52 -21.42 5.48
CA LYS A 179 19.80 -22.04 5.87
C LYS A 179 20.10 -21.85 7.35
N GLU A 180 19.84 -20.64 7.85
CA GLU A 180 19.92 -20.27 9.26
C GLU A 180 18.55 -19.76 9.66
N ASP A 181 17.82 -20.53 10.48
CA ASP A 181 16.46 -20.18 10.90
C ASP A 181 16.47 -19.51 12.28
N LYS A 182 16.20 -18.20 12.31
CA LYS A 182 16.08 -17.40 13.53
C LYS A 182 14.89 -17.80 14.42
N THR A 183 13.99 -18.66 13.94
CA THR A 183 12.81 -19.13 14.68
C THR A 183 12.95 -20.52 15.27
N ASP A 184 13.93 -21.32 14.79
CA ASP A 184 14.07 -22.74 15.09
C ASP A 184 12.76 -23.55 14.90
N ALA A 185 11.87 -23.09 14.02
CA ALA A 185 10.55 -23.69 13.84
C ALA A 185 10.60 -24.86 12.85
N ASP A 186 9.71 -25.83 13.04
CA ASP A 186 9.48 -26.84 12.01
C ASP A 186 8.48 -26.27 10.99
N TRP A 187 8.84 -26.24 9.71
CA TRP A 187 8.09 -25.53 8.67
C TRP A 187 7.40 -26.46 7.68
N ILE A 188 6.19 -26.06 7.29
CA ILE A 188 5.42 -26.64 6.18
C ILE A 188 5.03 -25.57 5.17
N ARG A 189 4.85 -25.99 3.92
CA ARG A 189 4.36 -25.13 2.83
C ARG A 189 2.84 -25.32 2.67
N VAL A 190 2.09 -24.23 2.74
CA VAL A 190 0.63 -24.24 2.60
C VAL A 190 0.22 -23.56 1.29
N VAL A 191 -0.28 -24.35 0.34
CA VAL A 191 -0.76 -23.86 -0.97
C VAL A 191 -2.22 -23.42 -0.94
N ASN A 192 -3.02 -23.94 0.00
CA ASN A 192 -4.41 -23.55 0.16
C ASN A 192 -4.51 -22.21 0.90
N LEU A 193 -4.57 -21.12 0.14
CA LEU A 193 -4.61 -19.74 0.67
C LEU A 193 -5.84 -19.45 1.53
N GLY A 194 -6.92 -20.24 1.40
CA GLY A 194 -8.10 -20.12 2.25
C GLY A 194 -7.83 -20.47 3.72
N ARG A 195 -6.72 -21.16 4.01
CA ARG A 195 -6.27 -21.49 5.37
C ARG A 195 -5.44 -20.39 6.02
N PHE A 196 -5.19 -19.27 5.33
CA PHE A 196 -4.39 -18.20 5.90
C PHE A 196 -5.09 -17.60 7.14
N PRO A 197 -4.45 -17.65 8.33
CA PRO A 197 -5.16 -17.44 9.60
C PRO A 197 -5.28 -15.97 10.01
N MET A 198 -4.58 -15.05 9.32
CA MET A 198 -4.52 -13.63 9.71
C MET A 198 -5.30 -12.71 8.76
N VAL A 199 -5.86 -11.64 9.32
CA VAL A 199 -6.41 -10.51 8.57
C VAL A 199 -5.28 -9.53 8.27
N SER A 200 -4.69 -9.69 7.09
CA SER A 200 -3.65 -8.79 6.57
C SER A 200 -3.82 -8.64 5.04
N PRO A 201 -4.33 -7.49 4.56
CA PRO A 201 -4.45 -7.23 3.12
C PRO A 201 -3.11 -7.30 2.39
N GLY A 202 -2.05 -6.75 2.99
CA GLY A 202 -0.69 -6.81 2.45
C GLY A 202 -0.19 -8.25 2.32
N ALA A 203 -0.39 -9.09 3.34
CA ALA A 203 -0.01 -10.49 3.27
C ALA A 203 -0.84 -11.24 2.21
N ARG A 204 -2.16 -10.98 2.17
CA ARG A 204 -3.07 -11.66 1.25
C ARG A 204 -2.72 -11.39 -0.22
N TYR A 205 -2.28 -10.17 -0.53
CA TYR A 205 -1.76 -9.83 -1.85
C TYR A 205 -0.52 -10.68 -2.20
N MET A 206 0.44 -10.77 -1.28
CA MET A 206 1.70 -11.48 -1.49
C MET A 206 1.52 -12.99 -1.60
N ILE A 207 0.76 -13.63 -0.70
CA ILE A 207 0.49 -15.08 -0.77
C ILE A 207 -0.31 -15.44 -2.03
N SER A 208 -1.15 -14.52 -2.53
CA SER A 208 -1.89 -14.72 -3.80
C SER A 208 -0.95 -14.66 -5.00
N ARG A 209 -0.02 -13.69 -5.00
CA ARG A 209 1.00 -13.54 -6.03
C ARG A 209 1.93 -14.74 -6.12
N TYR A 210 2.41 -15.24 -4.98
CA TYR A 210 3.36 -16.35 -4.92
C TYR A 210 2.69 -17.72 -4.72
N ARG A 211 1.36 -17.76 -4.55
CA ARG A 211 0.51 -18.96 -4.47
C ARG A 211 0.83 -19.90 -3.30
N HIS A 212 1.37 -19.36 -2.21
CA HIS A 212 1.60 -20.09 -0.97
C HIS A 212 1.91 -19.15 0.19
N PHE A 213 1.86 -19.70 1.39
CA PHE A 213 2.58 -19.22 2.56
C PHE A 213 3.29 -20.40 3.23
N ILE A 214 4.17 -20.12 4.18
CA ILE A 214 4.76 -21.16 5.04
C ILE A 214 4.22 -21.02 6.46
N PHE A 215 4.04 -22.15 7.13
CA PHE A 215 3.57 -22.22 8.50
C PHE A 215 4.60 -22.97 9.32
N GLY A 216 5.08 -22.33 10.39
CA GLY A 216 6.10 -22.85 11.29
C GLY A 216 5.52 -23.06 12.67
N THR A 217 6.05 -24.02 13.41
CA THR A 217 5.65 -24.28 14.80
C THR A 217 6.88 -24.53 15.65
N ASP A 218 6.92 -23.95 16.84
CA ASP A 218 7.80 -24.39 17.94
C ASP A 218 6.95 -24.64 19.20
N PHE A 219 7.59 -24.74 20.37
CA PHE A 219 6.87 -24.96 21.63
C PHE A 219 5.98 -23.77 22.05
N ASN A 220 6.34 -22.54 21.71
CA ASN A 220 5.71 -21.33 22.25
C ASN A 220 4.84 -20.58 21.23
N TYR A 221 5.15 -20.70 19.95
CA TYR A 221 4.63 -19.88 18.86
C TYR A 221 4.20 -20.71 17.64
N TYR A 222 3.17 -20.18 16.97
CA TYR A 222 2.94 -20.42 15.56
C TYR A 222 3.62 -19.30 14.77
N TYR A 223 4.31 -19.66 13.70
CA TYR A 223 4.94 -18.72 12.79
C TYR A 223 4.26 -18.77 11.44
N ILE A 224 4.06 -17.61 10.83
CA ILE A 224 3.51 -17.51 9.48
C ILE A 224 4.52 -16.74 8.66
N GLY A 225 5.00 -17.36 7.58
CA GLY A 225 5.88 -16.73 6.62
C GLY A 225 5.14 -16.40 5.33
N VAL A 226 5.14 -15.12 4.97
CA VAL A 226 4.58 -14.60 3.71
C VAL A 226 5.72 -14.35 2.74
N PRO A 227 5.69 -14.91 1.52
CA PRO A 227 6.76 -14.71 0.55
C PRO A 227 6.90 -13.23 0.19
N GLY A 228 8.13 -12.73 0.12
CA GLY A 228 8.40 -11.35 -0.26
C GLY A 228 9.88 -11.01 -0.19
N ARG A 229 10.29 -9.98 -0.93
CA ARG A 229 11.65 -9.43 -0.87
C ARG A 229 11.79 -8.49 0.32
N PHE A 230 13.03 -8.20 0.72
CA PHE A 230 13.33 -7.20 1.76
C PHE A 230 13.17 -5.78 1.21
N LEU A 231 11.92 -5.42 0.91
CA LEU A 231 11.50 -4.11 0.40
C LEU A 231 10.30 -3.63 1.21
N GLU A 232 10.28 -2.34 1.55
CA GLU A 232 9.21 -1.73 2.34
C GLU A 232 7.82 -1.95 1.70
N GLN A 233 7.76 -1.95 0.36
CA GLN A 233 6.51 -2.15 -0.39
C GLN A 233 6.04 -3.61 -0.38
N GLU A 234 6.92 -4.56 -0.07
CA GLU A 234 6.63 -5.99 0.00
C GLU A 234 6.46 -6.51 1.43
N GLN A 235 6.77 -5.69 2.44
CA GLN A 235 6.45 -5.98 3.83
C GLN A 235 4.94 -5.85 4.06
N PRO A 236 4.25 -6.93 4.50
CA PRO A 236 2.82 -6.88 4.77
C PRO A 236 2.43 -5.72 5.69
N ASP A 237 1.53 -4.86 5.22
CA ASP A 237 0.99 -3.71 5.93
C ASP A 237 2.05 -2.83 6.62
N GLN A 238 3.26 -2.74 6.03
CA GLN A 238 4.41 -2.03 6.60
C GLN A 238 4.77 -2.49 8.02
N GLY A 239 4.59 -3.79 8.31
CA GLY A 239 4.87 -4.43 9.59
C GLY A 239 3.77 -4.31 10.64
N ARG A 240 2.70 -3.55 10.39
CA ARG A 240 1.61 -3.32 11.35
C ARG A 240 0.81 -4.57 11.69
N SER A 241 0.79 -5.55 10.78
CA SER A 241 0.13 -6.85 10.98
C SER A 241 1.02 -7.90 11.66
N GLY A 242 2.20 -7.50 12.17
CA GLY A 242 3.11 -8.38 12.91
C GLY A 242 4.19 -9.07 12.06
N PHE A 243 4.16 -8.88 10.75
CA PHE A 243 5.20 -9.37 9.83
C PHE A 243 6.46 -8.50 9.88
N VAL A 244 7.24 -8.68 10.95
CA VAL A 244 8.38 -7.80 11.29
C VAL A 244 9.74 -8.47 11.12
N LEU A 245 9.81 -9.80 11.18
CA LEU A 245 11.04 -10.54 10.88
C LEU A 245 11.09 -10.82 9.38
N TRP A 246 12.24 -10.68 8.75
CA TRP A 246 12.47 -11.18 7.40
C TRP A 246 13.65 -12.13 7.38
N GLN A 247 13.50 -13.23 6.65
CA GLN A 247 14.58 -14.20 6.44
C GLN A 247 14.70 -14.55 4.96
N PRO A 248 15.92 -14.54 4.38
CA PRO A 248 16.14 -14.93 2.99
C PRO A 248 15.87 -16.42 2.81
N ILE A 249 15.34 -16.81 1.64
CA ILE A 249 15.21 -18.23 1.32
C ILE A 249 16.58 -18.89 1.19
N LEU A 250 16.62 -20.21 1.32
CA LEU A 250 17.82 -21.01 1.12
C LEU A 250 18.49 -20.69 -0.22
N GLY A 251 19.76 -20.25 -0.17
CA GLY A 251 20.55 -19.83 -1.33
C GLY A 251 20.52 -18.33 -1.63
N ALA A 252 19.69 -17.54 -0.94
CA ALA A 252 19.63 -16.08 -1.11
C ALA A 252 20.39 -15.30 -0.02
N GLU A 253 21.09 -15.99 0.89
CA GLU A 253 21.77 -15.38 2.05
C GLU A 253 22.92 -14.47 1.61
N GLY A 254 23.65 -14.86 0.56
CA GLY A 254 24.81 -14.12 0.04
C GLY A 254 24.47 -12.74 -0.53
N TYR A 255 23.19 -12.43 -0.73
CA TYR A 255 22.77 -11.08 -1.11
C TYR A 255 22.82 -10.08 0.04
N HIS A 256 22.82 -10.56 1.29
CA HIS A 256 22.80 -9.72 2.51
C HIS A 256 21.76 -8.60 2.44
N ALA A 257 20.56 -8.92 1.95
CA ALA A 257 19.55 -7.91 1.60
C ALA A 257 18.99 -7.14 2.80
N ASP A 258 18.98 -7.78 3.97
CA ASP A 258 18.55 -7.22 5.25
C ASP A 258 19.61 -6.33 5.93
N ALA A 259 20.85 -6.30 5.43
CA ALA A 259 21.88 -5.39 5.93
C ALA A 259 21.46 -3.91 5.70
N LYS A 260 21.78 -3.03 6.66
CA LYS A 260 21.36 -1.60 6.63
C LYS A 260 21.84 -0.89 5.36
N ASP A 261 23.03 -1.22 4.89
CA ASP A 261 23.73 -0.67 3.72
C ASP A 261 23.61 -1.52 2.45
N ALA A 262 22.78 -2.57 2.45
CA ALA A 262 22.61 -3.44 1.30
C ALA A 262 22.18 -2.66 0.03
N PRO A 263 22.86 -2.88 -1.12
CA PRO A 263 22.46 -2.25 -2.38
C PRO A 263 21.02 -2.59 -2.76
N LEU A 264 20.30 -1.63 -3.34
CA LEU A 264 18.91 -1.85 -3.77
C LEU A 264 18.79 -3.03 -4.75
N LYS A 265 19.79 -3.23 -5.62
CA LYS A 265 19.83 -4.37 -6.53
C LYS A 265 19.78 -5.71 -5.80
N ASN A 266 20.49 -5.84 -4.68
CA ASN A 266 20.49 -7.05 -3.86
C ASN A 266 19.11 -7.27 -3.23
N ARG A 267 18.52 -6.21 -2.67
CA ARG A 267 17.14 -6.26 -2.13
C ARG A 267 16.08 -6.61 -3.18
N GLN A 268 16.30 -6.23 -4.43
CA GLN A 268 15.37 -6.52 -5.53
C GLN A 268 15.43 -7.98 -6.03
N VAL A 269 16.53 -8.69 -5.79
CA VAL A 269 16.72 -10.08 -6.25
C VAL A 269 16.67 -11.11 -5.13
N ALA A 270 16.91 -10.70 -3.87
CA ALA A 270 16.86 -11.58 -2.72
C ALA A 270 15.41 -11.83 -2.28
N TYR A 271 14.93 -13.05 -2.54
CA TYR A 271 13.63 -13.50 -2.06
C TYR A 271 13.75 -14.06 -0.65
N GLY A 272 12.66 -13.96 0.11
CA GLY A 272 12.59 -14.41 1.48
C GLY A 272 11.13 -14.54 1.93
N TYR A 273 10.98 -14.65 3.24
CA TYR A 273 9.68 -14.62 3.90
C TYR A 273 9.68 -13.54 4.96
N TRP A 274 8.63 -12.72 4.96
CA TRP A 274 8.25 -11.90 6.10
C TRP A 274 7.49 -12.77 7.09
N ILE A 275 7.90 -12.76 8.35
CA ILE A 275 7.45 -13.70 9.39
C ILE A 275 6.77 -12.93 10.52
N ALA A 276 5.59 -13.43 10.90
CA ALA A 276 4.88 -13.05 12.12
C ALA A 276 4.88 -14.22 13.10
N ALA A 277 4.96 -13.92 14.39
CA ALA A 277 4.87 -14.89 15.48
C ALA A 277 3.54 -14.72 16.23
N ILE A 278 2.88 -15.82 16.53
CA ILE A 278 1.61 -15.87 17.26
C ILE A 278 1.82 -16.77 18.47
N ASN A 279 1.60 -16.25 19.66
CA ASN A 279 1.69 -17.02 20.89
C ASN A 279 0.65 -18.14 20.91
N ARG A 280 1.09 -19.39 21.09
CA ARG A 280 0.23 -20.59 21.03
C ARG A 280 -0.82 -20.66 22.14
N LYS A 281 -0.62 -19.92 23.23
CA LYS A 281 -1.53 -19.92 24.38
C LYS A 281 -2.55 -18.79 24.29
N THR A 282 -2.13 -17.61 23.87
CA THR A 282 -2.96 -16.40 23.91
C THR A 282 -3.53 -16.02 22.55
N GLY A 283 -2.94 -16.49 21.44
CA GLY A 283 -3.27 -16.05 20.09
C GLY A 283 -2.78 -14.64 19.76
N GLU A 284 -2.02 -14.03 20.67
CA GLU A 284 -1.46 -12.69 20.47
C GLU A 284 -0.34 -12.72 19.45
N ILE A 285 -0.32 -11.70 18.59
CA ILE A 285 0.75 -11.51 17.62
C ILE A 285 1.88 -10.75 18.30
N GLU A 286 3.02 -11.42 18.44
CA GLU A 286 4.16 -10.97 19.22
C GLU A 286 5.40 -10.77 18.34
N SER A 287 6.42 -10.12 18.90
CA SER A 287 7.71 -9.90 18.25
C SER A 287 8.83 -10.46 19.12
N PRO A 288 8.96 -11.79 19.23
CA PRO A 288 9.93 -12.42 20.12
C PRO A 288 11.39 -12.20 19.69
N PHE A 289 11.61 -11.65 18.50
CA PHE A 289 12.93 -11.52 17.87
C PHE A 289 13.70 -10.26 18.26
N GLY A 290 13.18 -9.45 19.18
CA GLY A 290 13.81 -8.20 19.61
C GLY A 290 13.77 -7.10 18.55
N ALA A 291 13.57 -5.86 18.98
CA ALA A 291 13.72 -4.70 18.11
C ALA A 291 15.22 -4.37 18.01
N GLU A 292 15.91 -4.87 16.98
CA GLU A 292 17.22 -4.33 16.65
C GLU A 292 17.03 -2.92 16.07
N ASN A 293 17.49 -1.92 16.85
CA ASN A 293 17.54 -0.51 16.46
C ASN A 293 18.58 -0.25 15.35
#